data_AF-A0A933G505-F1
#
_entry.id   AF-A0A933G505-F1
#
_cell.length_a   1.000
_cell.length_b   1.000
_cell.length_c   1.000
_cell.angle_alpha   90.00
_cell.angle_beta   90.00
_cell.angle_gamma   90.00
#
_symmetry.space_group_name_H-M   'P 1'
#
loop_
_entity.id
_entity.type
_entity.pdbx_description
1 polymer ?
#
loop_
_entity_poly.entity_id
_entity_poly.type
_entity_poly.pdbx_seq_one_letter_code
_entity_poly.pdbx_strand_id
1 'polypeptide(L)'
;LFFYYSQLDCHHPDYFPRGRTGLFAGRPEKGDFNRYLDYMDAQLKELLTGYGDVGGIWFDGWWDKPDAEWRLSRTYKLIHDLQPAALVGANHHRKPFPGEDFQMFEKDLPGFNTAGFNEQSEIGELPLEMCETINNSWGYNKTDRRHKSTKDLLQLLVKAAGYDANLLLNVGPMPDGTIQADHVERLRQVGEWLAKNGESIYGTRGGPFKWTALGPGSYTSTHKGDRVFVHVFDWPPDGRPLMLPPIARKVLRGSLLNGGTAQASPTTEAIEITVAPSDRDDVDTIVVLQVDGPASDIPPVGRRFASLAAGKRARASNVFKNSREFRAWMAFDDDSDTRWATDAGTHEAWLEVDLGEPQTIGAAVIMEAFAPRVQAYELQREVDGKWETFHGGTTLGSEARVSFPPVTARKVRLHVLKANEGPTIREFQLLGPLGPHNGS
;
A
#
# COMPACT_ATOMS: atom_id res chain seq x y z
N LEU A 1 20.79 -1.22 -16.62
CA LEU A 1 19.91 -2.30 -17.12
C LEU A 1 19.63 -3.25 -15.96
N PHE A 2 18.38 -3.68 -15.74
CA PHE A 2 18.04 -4.72 -14.77
C PHE A 2 17.45 -5.92 -15.52
N PHE A 3 17.73 -7.14 -15.05
CA PHE A 3 17.08 -8.34 -15.55
C PHE A 3 16.13 -8.92 -14.51
N TYR A 4 14.89 -9.19 -14.90
CA TYR A 4 14.02 -10.11 -14.18
C TYR A 4 14.44 -11.54 -14.48
N TYR A 5 14.59 -12.37 -13.45
CA TYR A 5 14.93 -13.78 -13.60
C TYR A 5 13.98 -14.65 -12.75
N SER A 6 13.18 -15.49 -13.42
CA SER A 6 12.32 -16.45 -12.74
C SER A 6 13.15 -17.61 -12.21
N GLN A 7 13.23 -17.75 -10.89
CA GLN A 7 13.85 -18.89 -10.22
C GLN A 7 12.98 -20.14 -10.34
N LEU A 8 11.66 -19.99 -10.37
CA LEU A 8 10.75 -21.07 -10.75
C LEU A 8 10.80 -21.26 -12.26
N ASP A 9 10.77 -22.50 -12.74
CA ASP A 9 10.66 -22.78 -14.17
C ASP A 9 9.60 -23.86 -14.43
N CYS A 10 8.50 -23.46 -15.07
CA CYS A 10 7.39 -24.35 -15.41
C CYS A 10 7.66 -25.24 -16.63
N HIS A 11 8.79 -25.07 -17.31
CA HIS A 11 9.18 -25.77 -18.53
C HIS A 11 10.36 -26.75 -18.30
N HIS A 12 11.41 -26.31 -17.60
CA HIS A 12 12.65 -27.08 -17.49
C HIS A 12 12.45 -28.43 -16.75
N PRO A 13 12.84 -29.58 -17.33
CA PRO A 13 12.59 -30.90 -16.73
C PRO A 13 13.36 -31.13 -15.43
N ASP A 14 14.53 -30.50 -15.28
CA ASP A 14 15.34 -30.62 -14.06
C ASP A 14 14.83 -29.74 -12.89
N TYR A 15 13.80 -28.90 -13.08
CA TYR A 15 13.08 -28.26 -11.97
C TYR A 15 12.21 -29.31 -11.25
N PHE A 16 12.88 -30.25 -10.57
CA PHE A 16 12.30 -31.45 -10.01
C PHE A 16 12.97 -31.80 -8.67
N PRO A 17 12.23 -32.20 -7.62
CA PRO A 17 10.77 -32.34 -7.56
C PRO A 17 10.04 -31.03 -7.83
N ARG A 18 8.87 -31.09 -8.49
CA ARG A 18 8.09 -29.89 -8.82
C ARG A 18 7.74 -29.09 -7.56
N GLY A 19 7.54 -27.79 -7.71
CA GLY A 19 6.94 -26.97 -6.66
C GLY A 19 5.42 -26.96 -6.73
N ARG A 20 4.83 -25.87 -6.25
CA ARG A 20 3.38 -25.71 -6.10
C ARG A 20 2.67 -25.32 -7.41
N THR A 21 3.42 -24.81 -8.38
CA THR A 21 2.91 -24.27 -9.65
C THR A 21 3.34 -25.08 -10.88
N GLY A 22 2.69 -24.82 -12.02
CA GLY A 22 3.02 -25.46 -13.29
C GLY A 22 2.79 -26.97 -13.34
N LEU A 23 1.89 -27.50 -12.50
CA LEU A 23 1.62 -28.95 -12.40
C LEU A 23 1.06 -29.53 -13.71
N PHE A 24 0.40 -28.72 -14.52
CA PHE A 24 -0.22 -29.10 -15.78
C PHE A 24 0.64 -28.77 -17.02
N ALA A 25 1.89 -28.35 -16.83
CA ALA A 25 2.78 -27.94 -17.90
C ALA A 25 3.37 -29.12 -18.73
N GLY A 26 2.91 -30.35 -18.50
CA GLY A 26 3.31 -31.52 -19.29
C GLY A 26 4.77 -31.96 -19.11
N ARG A 27 5.42 -31.56 -18.01
CA ARG A 27 6.82 -31.94 -17.71
C ARG A 27 6.94 -33.44 -17.38
N PRO A 28 8.12 -34.05 -17.52
CA PRO A 28 8.39 -35.40 -16.99
C PRO A 28 8.26 -35.47 -15.46
N GLU A 29 7.95 -36.65 -14.91
CA GLU A 29 7.99 -36.93 -13.46
C GLU A 29 9.40 -37.36 -13.00
N LYS A 30 10.42 -36.66 -13.50
CA LYS A 30 11.84 -36.89 -13.17
C LYS A 30 12.65 -35.64 -13.50
N GLY A 31 13.78 -35.47 -12.80
CA GLY A 31 14.75 -34.41 -13.02
C GLY A 31 15.67 -34.28 -11.82
N ASP A 32 16.59 -33.31 -11.87
CA ASP A 32 17.55 -33.04 -10.80
C ASP A 32 17.65 -31.55 -10.49
N PHE A 33 17.10 -31.12 -9.34
CA PHE A 33 17.10 -29.72 -8.93
C PHE A 33 18.50 -29.08 -8.94
N ASN A 34 19.55 -29.83 -8.60
CA ASN A 34 20.90 -29.29 -8.60
C ASN A 34 21.40 -28.99 -10.02
N ARG A 35 21.06 -29.84 -10.99
CA ARG A 35 21.35 -29.58 -12.41
C ARG A 35 20.57 -28.37 -12.93
N TYR A 36 19.35 -28.15 -12.44
CA TYR A 36 18.60 -26.92 -12.74
C TYR A 36 19.26 -25.68 -12.14
N LEU A 37 19.74 -25.74 -10.89
CA LEU A 37 20.45 -24.60 -10.29
C LEU A 37 21.77 -24.30 -11.03
N ASP A 38 22.51 -25.33 -11.47
CA ASP A 38 23.71 -25.13 -12.29
C ASP A 38 23.36 -24.52 -13.67
N TYR A 39 22.21 -24.88 -14.26
CA TYR A 39 21.68 -24.24 -15.46
C TYR A 39 21.33 -22.76 -15.22
N MET A 40 20.66 -22.45 -14.11
CA MET A 40 20.33 -21.08 -13.71
C MET A 40 21.58 -20.21 -13.54
N ASP A 41 22.58 -20.70 -12.80
CA ASP A 41 23.86 -20.00 -12.63
C ASP A 41 24.56 -19.75 -13.98
N ALA A 42 24.47 -20.70 -14.93
CA ALA A 42 25.02 -20.54 -16.27
C ALA A 42 24.29 -19.44 -17.08
N GLN A 43 22.95 -19.39 -17.04
CA GLN A 43 22.19 -18.34 -17.71
C GLN A 43 22.47 -16.96 -17.09
N LEU A 44 22.57 -16.88 -15.77
CA LEU A 44 22.96 -15.63 -15.10
C LEU A 44 24.33 -15.17 -15.55
N LYS A 45 25.30 -16.08 -15.71
CA LYS A 45 26.63 -15.74 -16.24
C LYS A 45 26.55 -15.18 -17.66
N GLU A 46 25.70 -15.74 -18.53
CA GLU A 46 25.49 -15.20 -19.89
C GLU A 46 24.93 -13.78 -19.83
N LEU A 47 23.90 -13.53 -19.01
CA LEU A 47 23.30 -12.20 -18.85
C LEU A 47 24.28 -11.16 -18.29
N LEU A 48 25.06 -11.55 -17.29
CA LEU A 48 25.98 -10.64 -16.57
C LEU A 48 27.29 -10.37 -17.31
N THR A 49 27.61 -11.14 -18.35
CA THR A 49 28.84 -10.95 -19.13
C THR A 49 28.59 -10.56 -20.58
N GLY A 50 27.39 -10.83 -21.12
CA GLY A 50 27.03 -10.56 -22.51
C GLY A 50 26.38 -9.20 -22.78
N TYR A 51 25.93 -8.47 -21.75
CA TYR A 51 25.08 -7.28 -21.92
C TYR A 51 25.68 -5.98 -21.34
N GLY A 52 26.99 -5.95 -21.09
CA GLY A 52 27.69 -4.79 -20.53
C GLY A 52 27.42 -4.60 -19.05
N ASP A 53 27.35 -3.34 -18.60
CA ASP A 53 27.11 -3.01 -17.19
C ASP A 53 25.65 -3.31 -16.80
N VAL A 54 25.49 -4.25 -15.87
CA VAL A 54 24.18 -4.65 -15.34
C VAL A 54 23.98 -4.00 -13.97
N GLY A 55 22.86 -3.30 -13.81
CA GLY A 55 22.49 -2.61 -12.57
C GLY A 55 21.86 -3.53 -11.52
N GLY A 56 21.32 -4.68 -11.92
CA GLY A 56 20.83 -5.67 -10.97
C GLY A 56 20.03 -6.82 -11.56
N ILE A 57 19.74 -7.80 -10.71
CA ILE A 57 18.91 -8.97 -10.98
C ILE A 57 17.72 -8.96 -10.01
N TRP A 58 16.52 -9.03 -10.57
CA TRP A 58 15.25 -9.09 -9.86
C TRP A 58 14.71 -10.52 -9.94
N PHE A 59 14.78 -11.26 -8.84
CA PHE A 59 14.36 -12.66 -8.77
C PHE A 59 12.89 -12.81 -8.36
N ASP A 60 12.23 -13.83 -8.89
CA ASP A 60 10.91 -14.27 -8.46
C ASP A 60 10.83 -15.80 -8.44
N GLY A 61 9.89 -16.36 -7.69
CA GLY A 61 9.51 -17.76 -7.80
C GLY A 61 10.16 -18.68 -6.77
N TRP A 62 11.09 -18.19 -5.94
CA TRP A 62 11.60 -18.94 -4.78
C TRP A 62 10.47 -19.54 -3.94
N TRP A 63 9.40 -18.77 -3.75
CA TRP A 63 8.21 -19.15 -2.99
C TRP A 63 7.56 -20.43 -3.53
N ASP A 64 7.80 -20.85 -4.77
CA ASP A 64 7.25 -22.08 -5.32
C ASP A 64 7.81 -23.35 -4.60
N LYS A 65 9.03 -23.27 -4.05
CA LYS A 65 9.70 -24.36 -3.30
C LYS A 65 10.44 -23.81 -2.06
N PRO A 66 9.73 -23.36 -1.01
CA PRO A 66 10.35 -22.68 0.12
C PRO A 66 11.27 -23.58 0.97
N ASP A 67 11.06 -24.90 0.92
CA ASP A 67 11.85 -25.87 1.68
C ASP A 67 13.05 -26.44 0.89
N ALA A 68 13.27 -25.98 -0.35
CA ALA A 68 14.36 -26.46 -1.19
C ALA A 68 15.68 -25.73 -0.93
N GLU A 69 16.80 -26.41 -1.16
CA GLU A 69 18.13 -25.81 -1.08
C GLU A 69 18.46 -25.04 -2.37
N TRP A 70 18.07 -23.77 -2.43
CA TRP A 70 18.24 -22.91 -3.62
C TRP A 70 19.68 -22.43 -3.89
N ARG A 71 20.63 -22.71 -2.98
CA ARG A 71 22.02 -22.26 -3.07
C ARG A 71 22.19 -20.74 -3.23
N LEU A 72 21.26 -19.93 -2.70
CA LEU A 72 21.20 -18.48 -2.91
C LEU A 72 22.54 -17.76 -2.65
N SER A 73 23.25 -18.11 -1.58
CA SER A 73 24.55 -17.50 -1.26
C SER A 73 25.60 -17.69 -2.37
N ARG A 74 25.58 -18.84 -3.05
CA ARG A 74 26.47 -19.12 -4.19
C ARG A 74 26.05 -18.29 -5.41
N THR A 75 24.76 -18.26 -5.71
CA THR A 75 24.21 -17.49 -6.85
C THR A 75 24.44 -15.99 -6.66
N TYR A 76 24.15 -15.44 -5.49
CA TYR A 76 24.35 -14.02 -5.19
C TYR A 76 25.84 -13.66 -5.23
N LYS A 77 26.71 -14.52 -4.68
CA LYS A 77 28.16 -14.34 -4.83
C LYS A 77 28.61 -14.32 -6.29
N LEU A 78 28.09 -15.23 -7.13
CA LEU A 78 28.40 -15.24 -8.57
C LEU A 78 28.01 -13.91 -9.23
N ILE A 79 26.85 -13.35 -8.88
CA ILE A 79 26.38 -12.06 -9.43
C ILE A 79 27.38 -10.96 -9.06
N HIS A 80 27.72 -10.82 -7.77
CA HIS A 80 28.65 -9.77 -7.33
C HIS A 80 30.09 -9.98 -7.79
N ASP A 81 30.54 -11.22 -7.98
CA ASP A 81 31.87 -11.52 -8.54
C ASP A 81 31.97 -11.05 -10.01
N LEU A 82 30.88 -11.16 -10.77
CA LEU A 82 30.82 -10.75 -12.18
C LEU A 82 30.50 -9.27 -12.36
N GLN A 83 29.60 -8.74 -11.53
CA GLN A 83 29.08 -7.37 -11.57
C GLN A 83 29.00 -6.82 -10.14
N PRO A 84 30.10 -6.29 -9.57
CA PRO A 84 30.15 -5.87 -8.17
C PRO A 84 29.17 -4.75 -7.77
N ALA A 85 28.70 -3.96 -8.74
CA ALA A 85 27.72 -2.89 -8.53
C ALA A 85 26.28 -3.32 -8.80
N ALA A 86 26.04 -4.54 -9.28
CA ALA A 86 24.70 -5.05 -9.54
C ALA A 86 23.97 -5.32 -8.22
N LEU A 87 22.75 -4.79 -8.11
CA LEU A 87 21.85 -5.04 -6.99
C LEU A 87 21.13 -6.38 -7.16
N VAL A 88 20.98 -7.14 -6.08
CA VAL A 88 20.22 -8.37 -6.02
C VAL A 88 18.98 -8.17 -5.16
N GLY A 89 17.81 -8.48 -5.70
CA GLY A 89 16.57 -8.51 -4.94
C GLY A 89 15.76 -9.75 -5.32
N ALA A 90 15.08 -10.35 -4.35
CA ALA A 90 14.24 -11.52 -4.57
C ALA A 90 12.84 -11.32 -3.98
N ASN A 91 11.80 -11.39 -4.83
CA ASN A 91 10.40 -11.27 -4.43
C ASN A 91 9.89 -12.59 -3.84
N HIS A 92 10.49 -13.02 -2.73
CA HIS A 92 10.10 -14.24 -2.02
C HIS A 92 9.08 -13.98 -0.90
N HIS A 93 8.62 -12.73 -0.74
CA HIS A 93 7.66 -12.28 0.29
C HIS A 93 8.07 -12.63 1.73
N ARG A 94 9.36 -12.55 2.03
CA ARG A 94 9.95 -12.73 3.37
C ARG A 94 10.82 -11.53 3.71
N LYS A 95 11.31 -11.49 4.94
CA LYS A 95 12.45 -10.63 5.29
C LYS A 95 13.66 -10.96 4.40
N PRO A 96 14.48 -9.97 3.99
CA PRO A 96 15.61 -10.22 3.09
C PRO A 96 16.58 -11.27 3.62
N PHE A 97 17.09 -12.08 2.71
CA PHE A 97 18.14 -13.05 3.01
C PHE A 97 19.55 -12.45 2.83
N PRO A 98 20.59 -13.02 3.47
CA PRO A 98 21.95 -12.53 3.28
C PRO A 98 22.38 -12.53 1.80
N GLY A 99 22.89 -11.38 1.34
CA GLY A 99 23.32 -11.18 -0.05
C GLY A 99 22.27 -10.50 -0.94
N GLU A 100 21.10 -10.15 -0.43
CA GLU A 100 20.17 -9.23 -1.08
C GLU A 100 20.50 -7.77 -0.72
N ASP A 101 20.28 -6.86 -1.67
CA ASP A 101 20.61 -5.44 -1.57
C ASP A 101 19.39 -4.52 -1.44
N PHE A 102 18.20 -5.03 -1.76
CA PHE A 102 16.93 -4.32 -1.61
C PHE A 102 15.79 -5.30 -1.35
N GLN A 103 14.69 -4.80 -0.79
CA GLN A 103 13.50 -5.57 -0.48
C GLN A 103 12.31 -5.12 -1.32
N MET A 104 11.57 -6.06 -1.89
CA MET A 104 10.38 -5.77 -2.69
C MET A 104 9.07 -5.99 -1.94
N PHE A 105 8.05 -5.21 -2.31
CA PHE A 105 6.66 -5.38 -1.91
C PHE A 105 5.80 -5.39 -3.17
N GLU A 106 5.12 -6.51 -3.40
CA GLU A 106 4.30 -6.70 -4.60
C GLU A 106 2.91 -6.09 -4.41
N LYS A 107 2.54 -5.17 -5.32
CA LYS A 107 1.22 -4.53 -5.42
C LYS A 107 0.74 -3.83 -4.16
N ASP A 108 1.65 -3.50 -3.26
CA ASP A 108 1.34 -2.85 -1.99
C ASP A 108 2.51 -2.00 -1.50
N LEU A 109 2.19 -0.98 -0.70
CA LEU A 109 3.20 -0.20 -0.01
C LEU A 109 3.90 -1.05 1.06
N PRO A 110 5.16 -0.75 1.41
CA PRO A 110 5.87 -1.48 2.45
C PRO A 110 5.07 -1.59 3.74
N GLY A 111 4.85 -2.84 4.16
CA GLY A 111 4.11 -3.16 5.38
C GLY A 111 2.59 -3.17 5.25
N PHE A 112 2.05 -3.16 4.02
CA PHE A 112 0.65 -3.44 3.71
C PHE A 112 0.52 -4.81 3.03
N ASN A 113 -0.71 -5.35 3.03
CA ASN A 113 -1.04 -6.63 2.41
C ASN A 113 -2.50 -6.65 1.88
N THR A 114 -2.95 -5.53 1.32
CA THR A 114 -4.25 -5.37 0.66
C THR A 114 -4.37 -6.31 -0.56
N ALA A 115 -3.27 -6.50 -1.31
CA ALA A 115 -3.20 -7.38 -2.47
C ALA A 115 -3.04 -8.88 -2.11
N GLY A 116 -2.70 -9.19 -0.85
CA GLY A 116 -2.55 -10.56 -0.34
C GLY A 116 -1.21 -11.24 -0.60
N PHE A 117 -0.24 -10.57 -1.24
CA PHE A 117 1.08 -11.14 -1.55
C PHE A 117 2.09 -11.04 -0.41
N ASN A 118 1.95 -10.05 0.47
CA ASN A 118 2.94 -9.68 1.48
C ASN A 118 2.60 -10.21 2.89
N GLU A 119 1.75 -11.25 3.01
CA GLU A 119 1.29 -11.79 4.30
C GLU A 119 2.43 -12.22 5.23
N GLN A 120 3.51 -12.74 4.65
CA GLN A 120 4.69 -13.25 5.37
C GLN A 120 5.90 -12.29 5.28
N SER A 121 5.69 -11.10 4.72
CA SER A 121 6.75 -10.11 4.55
C SER A 121 6.94 -9.31 5.83
N GLU A 122 8.19 -9.16 6.25
CA GLU A 122 8.61 -8.29 7.34
C GLU A 122 9.57 -7.25 6.77
N ILE A 123 9.33 -5.97 7.07
CA ILE A 123 10.22 -4.89 6.60
C ILE A 123 11.60 -5.07 7.23
N GLY A 124 12.62 -5.21 6.38
CA GLY A 124 14.03 -5.26 6.76
C GLY A 124 14.68 -3.87 6.81
N GLU A 125 16.01 -3.86 6.88
CA GLU A 125 16.82 -2.63 6.93
C GLU A 125 17.32 -2.18 5.55
N LEU A 126 17.02 -2.97 4.50
CA LEU A 126 17.46 -2.68 3.14
C LEU A 126 16.55 -1.62 2.49
N PRO A 127 17.06 -0.89 1.48
CA PRO A 127 16.23 -0.06 0.62
C PRO A 127 15.00 -0.81 0.11
N LEU A 128 13.87 -0.10 0.05
CA LEU A 128 12.57 -0.69 -0.25
C LEU A 128 12.17 -0.38 -1.70
N GLU A 129 11.51 -1.34 -2.34
CA GLU A 129 10.85 -1.20 -3.63
C GLU A 129 9.40 -1.64 -3.50
N MET A 130 8.47 -0.83 -4.01
CA MET A 130 7.11 -1.25 -4.32
C MET A 130 7.03 -1.52 -5.82
N CYS A 131 6.59 -2.72 -6.22
CA CYS A 131 6.31 -3.02 -7.62
C CYS A 131 4.80 -3.07 -7.89
N GLU A 132 4.37 -2.48 -9.01
CA GLU A 132 2.95 -2.40 -9.39
C GLU A 132 2.81 -2.35 -10.92
N THR A 133 1.64 -2.70 -11.44
CA THR A 133 1.34 -2.69 -12.87
C THR A 133 0.53 -1.45 -13.26
N ILE A 134 0.74 -0.91 -14.46
CA ILE A 134 -0.07 0.22 -14.96
C ILE A 134 -1.55 -0.15 -15.17
N ASN A 135 -1.86 -1.45 -15.24
CA ASN A 135 -3.19 -2.04 -15.27
C ASN A 135 -3.28 -3.16 -14.22
N ASN A 136 -4.12 -4.19 -14.40
CA ASN A 136 -4.23 -5.30 -13.45
C ASN A 136 -3.30 -6.49 -13.79
N SER A 137 -2.68 -6.47 -14.97
CA SER A 137 -1.91 -7.59 -15.53
C SER A 137 -0.42 -7.24 -15.65
N TRP A 138 0.47 -8.17 -15.26
CA TRP A 138 1.92 -8.02 -15.46
C TRP A 138 2.31 -8.10 -16.94
N GLY A 139 1.77 -9.08 -17.68
CA GLY A 139 1.90 -9.17 -19.13
C GLY A 139 0.80 -8.42 -19.87
N TYR A 140 0.98 -8.21 -21.19
CA TYR A 140 -0.09 -7.69 -22.03
C TYR A 140 -1.30 -8.61 -22.00
N ASN A 141 -2.45 -8.01 -21.68
CA ASN A 141 -3.73 -8.70 -21.66
C ASN A 141 -4.73 -7.91 -22.48
N LYS A 142 -5.11 -8.45 -23.65
CA LYS A 142 -6.06 -7.81 -24.58
C LYS A 142 -7.45 -7.63 -23.98
N THR A 143 -7.82 -8.25 -22.86
CA THR A 143 -9.13 -8.05 -22.21
C THR A 143 -9.07 -7.17 -20.97
N ASP A 144 -7.87 -6.88 -20.46
CA ASP A 144 -7.72 -5.95 -19.34
C ASP A 144 -7.95 -4.52 -19.83
N ARG A 145 -8.90 -3.83 -19.19
CA ARG A 145 -9.26 -2.43 -19.46
C ARG A 145 -9.09 -1.55 -18.23
N ARG A 146 -8.66 -2.12 -17.10
CA ARG A 146 -8.52 -1.45 -15.80
C ARG A 146 -7.17 -0.75 -15.74
N HIS A 147 -6.97 0.23 -16.62
CA HIS A 147 -5.74 1.01 -16.64
C HIS A 147 -5.81 2.13 -15.59
N LYS A 148 -4.79 2.23 -14.74
CA LYS A 148 -4.66 3.29 -13.74
C LYS A 148 -4.65 4.65 -14.44
N SER A 149 -5.35 5.65 -13.88
CA SER A 149 -5.31 7.02 -14.39
C SER A 149 -3.95 7.68 -14.09
N THR A 150 -3.66 8.81 -14.73
CA THR A 150 -2.45 9.59 -14.41
C THR A 150 -2.45 10.04 -12.96
N LYS A 151 -3.63 10.40 -12.41
CA LYS A 151 -3.79 10.71 -10.98
C LYS A 151 -3.37 9.52 -10.11
N ASP A 152 -3.86 8.32 -10.41
CA ASP A 152 -3.52 7.13 -9.62
C ASP A 152 -2.03 6.81 -9.69
N LEU A 153 -1.41 6.93 -10.86
CA LEU A 153 0.04 6.68 -11.04
C LEU A 153 0.90 7.69 -10.27
N LEU A 154 0.51 8.97 -10.29
CA LEU A 154 1.22 10.01 -9.54
C LEU A 154 1.08 9.82 -8.04
N GLN A 155 -0.14 9.55 -7.56
CA GLN A 155 -0.34 9.28 -6.14
C GLN A 155 0.36 7.99 -5.69
N LEU A 156 0.42 6.96 -6.54
CA LEU A 156 1.19 5.75 -6.27
C LEU A 156 2.69 6.05 -6.10
N LEU A 157 3.26 6.83 -7.01
CA LEU A 157 4.67 7.25 -6.96
C LEU A 157 4.97 8.02 -5.67
N VAL A 158 4.14 9.01 -5.36
CA VAL A 158 4.31 9.87 -4.19
C VAL A 158 4.13 9.08 -2.88
N LYS A 159 3.16 8.16 -2.83
CA LYS A 159 2.96 7.25 -1.69
C LYS A 159 4.18 6.35 -1.48
N ALA A 160 4.70 5.72 -2.55
CA ALA A 160 5.91 4.90 -2.47
C ALA A 160 7.09 5.71 -1.91
N ALA A 161 7.33 6.90 -2.46
CA ALA A 161 8.39 7.80 -1.99
C ALA A 161 8.19 8.18 -0.51
N GLY A 162 6.96 8.46 -0.07
CA GLY A 162 6.67 8.77 1.34
C GLY A 162 6.83 7.59 2.31
N TYR A 163 6.72 6.36 1.81
CA TYR A 163 7.10 5.14 2.53
C TYR A 163 8.59 4.82 2.47
N ASP A 164 9.40 5.72 1.91
CA ASP A 164 10.84 5.54 1.70
C ASP A 164 11.16 4.36 0.76
N ALA A 165 10.26 4.12 -0.21
CA ALA A 165 10.41 3.11 -1.23
C ALA A 165 10.51 3.70 -2.64
N ASN A 166 11.23 3.02 -3.52
CA ASN A 166 11.17 3.26 -4.95
C ASN A 166 9.92 2.61 -5.55
N LEU A 167 9.34 3.22 -6.60
CA LEU A 167 8.27 2.62 -7.38
C LEU A 167 8.84 1.95 -8.64
N LEU A 168 8.66 0.64 -8.76
CA LEU A 168 8.81 -0.10 -10.01
C LEU A 168 7.43 -0.21 -10.67
N LEU A 169 7.21 0.57 -11.73
CA LEU A 169 5.97 0.54 -12.50
C LEU A 169 6.13 -0.32 -13.75
N ASN A 170 5.41 -1.45 -13.81
CA ASN A 170 5.41 -2.34 -14.96
C ASN A 170 4.45 -1.88 -16.06
N VAL A 171 4.93 -1.96 -17.31
CA VAL A 171 4.12 -1.83 -18.53
C VAL A 171 4.35 -3.05 -19.42
N GLY A 172 3.26 -3.72 -19.81
CA GLY A 172 3.32 -4.91 -20.67
C GLY A 172 3.32 -4.53 -22.16
N PRO A 173 4.40 -4.78 -22.93
CA PRO A 173 4.41 -4.55 -24.37
C PRO A 173 3.38 -5.42 -25.08
N MET A 174 2.78 -4.89 -26.14
CA MET A 174 1.91 -5.63 -27.05
C MET A 174 2.70 -6.72 -27.80
N PRO A 175 2.03 -7.71 -28.41
CA PRO A 175 2.70 -8.80 -29.15
C PRO A 175 3.59 -8.33 -30.30
N ASP A 176 3.42 -7.11 -30.79
CA ASP A 176 4.26 -6.48 -31.80
C ASP A 176 5.50 -5.76 -31.22
N GLY A 177 5.69 -5.82 -29.90
CA GLY A 177 6.80 -5.20 -29.18
C GLY A 177 6.58 -3.74 -28.81
N THR A 178 5.45 -3.13 -29.16
CA THR A 178 5.17 -1.72 -28.87
C THR A 178 4.43 -1.54 -27.54
N ILE A 179 4.58 -0.37 -26.89
CA ILE A 179 3.80 -0.02 -25.70
C ILE A 179 2.45 0.54 -26.15
N GLN A 180 1.37 0.16 -25.46
CA GLN A 180 0.01 0.64 -25.73
C GLN A 180 -0.05 2.18 -25.68
N ALA A 181 -0.75 2.80 -26.63
CA ALA A 181 -0.81 4.27 -26.76
C ALA A 181 -1.26 4.96 -25.46
N ASP A 182 -2.28 4.43 -24.79
CA ASP A 182 -2.78 4.97 -23.51
C ASP A 182 -1.76 4.86 -22.36
N HIS A 183 -0.82 3.91 -22.43
CA HIS A 183 0.27 3.80 -21.43
C HIS A 183 1.36 4.80 -21.74
N VAL A 184 1.70 4.98 -23.02
CA VAL A 184 2.65 6.01 -23.46
C VAL A 184 2.18 7.41 -23.06
N GLU A 185 0.92 7.72 -23.29
CA GLU A 185 0.32 9.02 -22.93
C GLU A 185 0.42 9.28 -21.42
N ARG A 186 0.00 8.32 -20.59
CA ARG A 186 0.09 8.43 -19.12
C ARG A 186 1.52 8.59 -18.63
N LEU A 187 2.47 7.81 -19.17
CA LEU A 187 3.88 7.91 -18.80
C LEU A 187 4.48 9.28 -19.15
N ARG A 188 4.07 9.88 -20.27
CA ARG A 188 4.46 11.26 -20.62
C ARG A 188 3.92 12.27 -19.62
N GLN A 189 2.65 12.15 -19.25
CA GLN A 189 2.02 13.04 -18.27
C GLN A 189 2.67 12.92 -16.88
N VAL A 190 3.06 11.70 -16.47
CA VAL A 190 3.87 11.48 -15.26
C VAL A 190 5.22 12.18 -15.39
N GLY A 191 5.89 12.07 -16.54
CA GLY A 191 7.15 12.77 -16.81
C GLY A 191 7.04 14.30 -16.78
N GLU A 192 5.96 14.86 -17.32
CA GLU A 192 5.68 16.30 -17.27
C GLU A 192 5.45 16.81 -15.85
N TRP A 193 4.77 16.02 -15.02
CA TRP A 193 4.60 16.33 -13.60
C TRP A 193 5.95 16.27 -12.86
N LEU A 194 6.76 15.23 -13.10
CA LEU A 194 8.09 15.09 -12.51
C LEU A 194 9.06 16.20 -12.93
N ALA A 195 8.95 16.73 -14.14
CA ALA A 195 9.76 17.87 -14.58
C ALA A 195 9.52 19.13 -13.73
N LYS A 196 8.31 19.29 -13.18
CA LYS A 196 7.92 20.44 -12.35
C LYS A 196 8.12 20.17 -10.86
N ASN A 197 7.77 18.96 -10.42
CA ASN A 197 7.66 18.60 -9.00
C ASN A 197 8.75 17.63 -8.54
N GLY A 198 9.66 17.23 -9.43
CA GLY A 198 10.63 16.17 -9.17
C GLY A 198 11.59 16.45 -8.01
N GLU A 199 11.73 17.70 -7.54
CA GLU A 199 12.53 17.97 -6.35
C GLU A 199 11.93 17.41 -5.05
N SER A 200 10.63 17.14 -5.01
CA SER A 200 9.95 16.47 -3.89
C SER A 200 10.06 14.94 -3.96
N ILE A 201 10.66 14.39 -5.03
CA ILE A 201 10.82 12.95 -5.24
C ILE A 201 12.30 12.57 -5.34
N TYR A 202 13.07 13.23 -6.19
CA TYR A 202 14.45 12.87 -6.48
C TYR A 202 15.42 13.31 -5.37
N GLY A 203 16.14 12.32 -4.84
CA GLY A 203 17.12 12.53 -3.77
C GLY A 203 16.48 12.95 -2.45
N THR A 204 15.23 12.54 -2.22
CA THR A 204 14.54 12.69 -0.94
C THR A 204 14.62 11.39 -0.13
N ARG A 205 14.10 11.44 1.09
CA ARG A 205 13.73 10.29 1.93
C ARG A 205 12.26 10.41 2.32
N GLY A 206 11.62 9.28 2.62
CA GLY A 206 10.22 9.26 3.04
C GLY A 206 10.00 9.83 4.44
N GLY A 207 8.80 10.36 4.68
CA GLY A 207 8.42 11.01 5.94
C GLY A 207 8.87 12.49 6.04
N PRO A 208 8.72 13.12 7.21
CA PRO A 208 8.36 12.50 8.49
C PRO A 208 6.88 12.14 8.63
N PHE A 209 5.95 12.82 7.94
CA PHE A 209 4.53 12.47 7.95
C PHE A 209 4.28 11.24 7.09
N LYS A 210 3.96 10.11 7.74
CA LYS A 210 3.57 8.88 7.03
C LYS A 210 2.16 9.00 6.46
N TRP A 211 1.90 8.21 5.43
CA TRP A 211 0.60 8.21 4.75
C TRP A 211 -0.53 7.89 5.72
N THR A 212 -1.60 8.66 5.63
CA THR A 212 -2.86 8.37 6.30
C THR A 212 -3.79 7.65 5.32
N ALA A 213 -4.17 6.42 5.66
CA ALA A 213 -5.07 5.64 4.83
C ALA A 213 -6.49 6.24 4.81
N LEU A 214 -6.78 6.87 3.67
CA LEU A 214 -8.12 7.19 3.13
C LEU A 214 -8.98 8.23 3.88
N GLY A 215 -9.74 8.98 3.07
CA GLY A 215 -10.69 10.01 3.49
C GLY A 215 -10.14 11.44 3.41
N PRO A 216 -10.99 12.46 3.61
CA PRO A 216 -10.56 13.84 3.58
C PRO A 216 -9.39 14.14 4.52
N GLY A 217 -8.42 14.89 4.01
CA GLY A 217 -7.16 15.14 4.68
C GLY A 217 -6.13 14.04 4.47
N SER A 218 -6.20 13.27 3.38
CA SER A 218 -5.21 12.25 3.03
C SER A 218 -3.93 12.92 2.54
N TYR A 219 -2.79 12.54 3.13
CA TYR A 219 -1.46 13.04 2.75
C TYR A 219 -0.38 11.99 2.95
N THR A 220 0.80 12.26 2.40
CA THR A 220 2.08 11.64 2.79
C THR A 220 3.17 12.73 2.76
N SER A 221 4.42 12.37 3.03
CA SER A 221 5.51 13.33 2.87
C SER A 221 6.84 12.69 2.50
N THR A 222 7.69 13.50 1.90
CA THR A 222 9.11 13.25 1.72
C THR A 222 9.91 14.41 2.32
N HIS A 223 11.22 14.25 2.46
CA HIS A 223 12.08 15.33 2.94
C HIS A 223 13.47 15.33 2.29
N LYS A 224 14.09 16.52 2.28
CA LYS A 224 15.46 16.75 1.80
C LYS A 224 16.04 18.02 2.42
N GLY A 225 17.20 17.90 3.06
CA GLY A 225 17.82 19.03 3.76
C GLY A 225 16.92 19.48 4.92
N ASP A 226 16.57 20.77 4.96
CA ASP A 226 15.67 21.40 5.92
C ASP A 226 14.21 21.51 5.43
N ARG A 227 13.87 20.82 4.34
CA ARG A 227 12.55 20.88 3.72
C ARG A 227 11.81 19.55 3.88
N VAL A 228 10.55 19.64 4.32
CA VAL A 228 9.56 18.57 4.27
C VAL A 228 8.54 18.91 3.18
N PHE A 229 8.35 18.02 2.23
CA PHE A 229 7.35 18.11 1.17
C PHE A 229 6.13 17.30 1.61
N VAL A 230 5.07 17.97 2.02
CA VAL A 230 3.78 17.36 2.36
C VAL A 230 2.95 17.29 1.09
N HIS A 231 2.65 16.07 0.68
CA HIS A 231 1.86 15.73 -0.50
C HIS A 231 0.42 15.49 -0.08
N VAL A 232 -0.48 16.42 -0.42
CA VAL A 232 -1.88 16.40 0.00
C VAL A 232 -2.76 15.95 -1.17
N PHE A 233 -3.41 14.81 -1.00
CA PHE A 233 -4.24 14.17 -2.02
C PHE A 233 -5.70 14.61 -1.96
N ASP A 234 -6.21 14.79 -0.73
CA ASP A 234 -7.60 15.16 -0.48
C ASP A 234 -7.66 16.19 0.64
N TRP A 235 -8.36 17.29 0.40
CA TRP A 235 -8.55 18.33 1.41
C TRP A 235 -9.83 18.10 2.23
N PRO A 236 -9.89 18.55 3.50
CA PRO A 236 -11.12 18.54 4.28
C PRO A 236 -12.29 19.23 3.53
N PRO A 237 -13.48 18.59 3.40
CA PRO A 237 -14.56 19.04 2.52
C PRO A 237 -15.28 20.30 3.01
N ASP A 238 -15.10 20.68 4.28
CA ASP A 238 -15.72 21.84 4.93
C ASP A 238 -14.78 23.05 5.01
N GLY A 239 -13.67 23.02 4.28
CA GLY A 239 -12.71 24.11 4.23
C GLY A 239 -11.86 24.25 5.50
N ARG A 240 -11.96 23.31 6.44
CA ARG A 240 -11.08 23.26 7.61
C ARG A 240 -9.61 23.07 7.19
N PRO A 241 -8.65 23.54 8.02
CA PRO A 241 -7.24 23.26 7.80
C PRO A 241 -6.96 21.76 7.78
N LEU A 242 -5.95 21.36 7.00
CA LEU A 242 -5.38 20.03 7.13
C LEU A 242 -4.58 19.98 8.44
N MET A 243 -4.81 18.94 9.23
CA MET A 243 -4.13 18.75 10.51
C MET A 243 -3.01 17.73 10.37
N LEU A 244 -1.76 18.18 10.50
CA LEU A 244 -0.60 17.29 10.60
C LEU A 244 -0.23 17.08 12.09
N PRO A 245 0.30 15.90 12.47
CA PRO A 245 0.87 15.69 13.79
C PRO A 245 1.96 16.71 14.14
N PRO A 246 2.21 16.98 15.42
CA PRO A 246 3.34 17.80 15.82
C PRO A 246 4.66 17.05 15.53
N ILE A 247 5.71 17.81 15.25
CA ILE A 247 7.07 17.30 14.99
C ILE A 247 8.06 17.93 15.96
N ALA A 248 9.20 17.26 16.17
CA ALA A 248 10.24 17.71 17.10
C ALA A 248 11.01 18.95 16.63
N ARG A 249 10.82 19.38 15.37
CA ARG A 249 11.48 20.56 14.78
C ARG A 249 10.50 21.72 14.69
N LYS A 250 11.01 22.95 14.78
CA LYS A 250 10.18 24.15 14.62
C LYS A 250 9.91 24.38 13.13
N VAL A 251 8.64 24.53 12.75
CA VAL A 251 8.26 25.00 11.41
C VAL A 251 8.54 26.49 11.32
N LEU A 252 9.43 26.88 10.41
CA LEU A 252 9.81 28.26 10.15
C LEU A 252 8.90 28.92 9.12
N ARG A 253 8.50 28.16 8.09
CA ARG A 253 7.70 28.66 6.96
C ARG A 253 6.94 27.53 6.27
N GLY A 254 5.74 27.86 5.79
CA GLY A 254 4.99 27.09 4.79
C GLY A 254 4.96 27.82 3.43
N SER A 255 5.01 27.06 2.34
CA SER A 255 4.81 27.55 0.97
C SER A 255 4.32 26.42 0.06
N LEU A 256 3.81 26.74 -1.13
CA LEU A 256 3.58 25.71 -2.14
C LEU A 256 4.83 25.52 -3.01
N LEU A 257 5.07 24.30 -3.46
CA LEU A 257 6.21 23.98 -4.33
C LEU A 257 6.16 24.78 -5.65
N ASN A 258 4.96 24.99 -6.19
CA ASN A 258 4.71 25.73 -7.42
C ASN A 258 4.82 27.28 -7.28
N GLY A 259 5.27 27.78 -6.12
CA GLY A 259 5.45 29.21 -5.87
C GLY A 259 4.24 29.92 -5.26
N GLY A 260 3.12 29.22 -5.01
CA GLY A 260 1.97 29.76 -4.29
C GLY A 260 2.19 29.84 -2.76
N THR A 261 1.16 30.32 -2.03
CA THR A 261 1.23 30.51 -0.58
C THR A 261 0.51 29.40 0.16
N ALA A 262 1.17 28.80 1.16
CA ALA A 262 0.55 27.91 2.14
C ALA A 262 0.78 28.49 3.53
N GLN A 263 -0.26 28.50 4.36
CA GLN A 263 -0.13 28.88 5.76
C GLN A 263 0.10 27.62 6.59
N ALA A 264 1.16 27.61 7.37
CA ALA A 264 1.49 26.54 8.31
C ALA A 264 1.56 27.12 9.72
N SER A 265 0.56 26.81 10.53
CA SER A 265 0.42 27.33 11.89
C SER A 265 0.64 26.19 12.89
N PRO A 266 1.84 26.06 13.47
CA PRO A 266 2.08 25.07 14.51
C PRO A 266 1.33 25.44 15.80
N THR A 267 0.69 24.46 16.40
CA THR A 267 0.08 24.51 17.74
C THR A 267 0.82 23.52 18.65
N THR A 268 0.43 23.44 19.93
CA THR A 268 0.95 22.41 20.84
C THR A 268 0.56 20.99 20.44
N GLU A 269 -0.50 20.84 19.63
CA GLU A 269 -1.12 19.53 19.35
C GLU A 269 -1.02 19.12 17.88
N ALA A 270 -0.74 20.05 16.97
CA ALA A 270 -0.74 19.80 15.53
C ALA A 270 0.02 20.90 14.76
N ILE A 271 0.17 20.69 13.45
CA ILE A 271 0.48 21.76 12.49
C ILE A 271 -0.74 21.92 11.60
N GLU A 272 -1.36 23.09 11.65
CA GLU A 272 -2.50 23.43 10.80
C GLU A 272 -2.01 23.95 9.46
N ILE A 273 -2.44 23.31 8.37
CA ILE A 273 -2.10 23.68 7.00
C ILE A 273 -3.33 24.22 6.28
N THR A 274 -3.25 25.46 5.82
CA THR A 274 -4.30 26.09 5.01
C THR A 274 -3.74 26.52 3.65
N VAL A 275 -4.43 26.11 2.60
CA VAL A 275 -4.18 26.52 1.20
C VAL A 275 -5.50 26.98 0.59
N ALA A 276 -5.49 28.09 -0.13
CA ALA A 276 -6.68 28.61 -0.81
C ALA A 276 -7.20 27.59 -1.83
N PRO A 277 -8.53 27.38 -1.97
CA PRO A 277 -9.06 26.40 -2.92
C PRO A 277 -8.58 26.57 -4.37
N SER A 278 -8.29 27.81 -4.80
CA SER A 278 -7.75 28.11 -6.14
C SER A 278 -6.31 27.61 -6.37
N ASP A 279 -5.57 27.37 -5.29
CA ASP A 279 -4.15 27.02 -5.32
C ASP A 279 -3.93 25.53 -5.02
N ARG A 280 -5.03 24.78 -4.81
CA ARG A 280 -5.01 23.33 -4.59
C ARG A 280 -4.97 22.62 -5.93
N ASP A 281 -4.20 21.55 -5.98
CA ASP A 281 -4.15 20.61 -7.09
C ASP A 281 -4.93 19.35 -6.72
N ASP A 282 -5.82 18.91 -7.62
CA ASP A 282 -6.72 17.76 -7.43
C ASP A 282 -6.00 16.39 -7.50
N VAL A 283 -4.75 16.37 -7.97
CA VAL A 283 -3.90 15.18 -8.00
C VAL A 283 -3.00 15.17 -6.77
N ASP A 284 -2.26 16.26 -6.55
CA ASP A 284 -1.29 16.37 -5.47
C ASP A 284 -0.92 17.84 -5.18
N THR A 285 -1.44 18.38 -4.07
CA THR A 285 -1.01 19.69 -3.59
C THR A 285 0.24 19.54 -2.73
N ILE A 286 1.37 20.07 -3.20
CA ILE A 286 2.66 19.94 -2.51
C ILE A 286 2.95 21.17 -1.65
N VAL A 287 2.81 21.01 -0.34
CA VAL A 287 3.17 22.02 0.67
C VAL A 287 4.58 21.78 1.15
N VAL A 288 5.44 22.79 1.05
CA VAL A 288 6.81 22.77 1.57
C VAL A 288 6.81 23.39 2.96
N LEU A 289 7.20 22.61 3.96
CA LEU A 289 7.51 23.08 5.30
C LEU A 289 9.02 23.21 5.43
N GLN A 290 9.49 24.44 5.67
CA GLN A 290 10.87 24.68 6.06
C GLN A 290 10.99 24.56 7.58
N VAL A 291 11.89 23.72 8.05
CA VAL A 291 12.14 23.48 9.48
C VAL A 291 13.48 24.07 9.93
N ASP A 292 13.67 24.21 11.24
CA ASP A 292 14.85 24.85 11.86
C ASP A 292 16.12 23.97 11.93
N GLY A 293 16.19 22.92 11.11
CA GLY A 293 17.33 22.00 11.05
C GLY A 293 17.10 20.90 10.03
N PRO A 294 17.99 19.88 9.97
CA PRO A 294 17.80 18.75 9.07
C PRO A 294 16.48 18.04 9.33
N ALA A 295 15.67 17.89 8.28
CA ALA A 295 14.40 17.18 8.34
C ALA A 295 14.59 15.67 8.59
N SER A 296 15.77 15.13 8.27
CA SER A 296 16.17 13.75 8.59
C SER A 296 16.21 13.46 10.09
N ASP A 297 16.30 14.50 10.93
CA ASP A 297 16.32 14.34 12.39
C ASP A 297 14.91 14.25 12.97
N ILE A 298 13.87 14.42 12.15
CA ILE A 298 12.48 14.29 12.57
C ILE A 298 12.12 12.80 12.50
N PRO A 299 11.84 12.14 13.64
CA PRO A 299 11.34 10.77 13.62
C PRO A 299 10.06 10.70 12.78
N PRO A 300 9.79 9.62 12.05
CA PRO A 300 8.51 9.43 11.41
C PRO A 300 7.35 9.65 12.38
N VAL A 301 6.45 10.57 12.03
CA VAL A 301 5.24 10.91 12.76
C VAL A 301 4.02 10.67 11.88
N GLY A 302 2.86 10.68 12.50
CA GLY A 302 1.65 10.14 11.90
C GLY A 302 1.58 8.67 12.28
N ARG A 303 0.43 8.30 12.84
CA ARG A 303 0.17 6.87 12.97
C ARG A 303 0.17 6.31 11.57
N ARG A 304 0.79 5.15 11.43
CA ARG A 304 0.28 4.08 10.58
C ARG A 304 -1.17 3.91 11.01
N PHE A 305 -2.09 4.74 10.55
CA PHE A 305 -3.52 4.48 10.64
C PHE A 305 -3.82 3.40 9.59
N ALA A 306 -3.02 2.33 9.57
CA ALA A 306 -3.57 1.04 9.22
C ALA A 306 -4.67 0.87 10.23
N SER A 307 -5.91 0.89 9.75
CA SER A 307 -7.04 0.43 10.54
C SER A 307 -6.56 -0.81 11.32
N LEU A 308 -6.82 -0.86 12.63
CA LEU A 308 -6.53 -2.04 13.44
C LEU A 308 -7.20 -3.30 12.84
N ALA A 309 -8.25 -3.08 12.02
CA ALA A 309 -8.98 -4.08 11.27
C ALA A 309 -8.42 -4.39 9.87
N ALA A 310 -7.47 -3.61 9.34
CA ALA A 310 -6.93 -3.81 7.99
C ALA A 310 -6.29 -5.19 7.82
N GLY A 311 -6.67 -5.91 6.76
CA GLY A 311 -6.18 -7.26 6.44
C GLY A 311 -6.58 -8.34 7.46
N LYS A 312 -7.47 -8.03 8.41
CA LYS A 312 -7.89 -8.98 9.46
C LYS A 312 -9.01 -9.90 8.98
N ARG A 313 -9.22 -11.00 9.71
CA ARG A 313 -10.26 -11.97 9.37
C ARG A 313 -11.63 -11.37 9.64
N ALA A 314 -12.47 -11.33 8.61
CA ALA A 314 -13.80 -10.73 8.66
C ALA A 314 -14.91 -11.72 8.32
N ARG A 315 -16.12 -11.48 8.86
CA ARG A 315 -17.35 -12.20 8.50
C ARG A 315 -18.51 -11.23 8.40
N ALA A 316 -19.58 -11.67 7.75
CA ALA A 316 -20.81 -10.91 7.68
C ALA A 316 -22.02 -11.85 7.74
N SER A 317 -23.17 -11.32 8.14
CA SER A 317 -24.44 -12.05 8.17
C SER A 317 -24.99 -12.37 6.78
N ASN A 318 -24.65 -11.53 5.80
CA ASN A 318 -25.12 -11.64 4.42
C ASN A 318 -24.01 -11.18 3.46
N VAL A 319 -23.98 -11.76 2.26
CA VAL A 319 -23.08 -11.37 1.16
C VAL A 319 -23.88 -11.41 -0.13
N PHE A 320 -23.89 -10.31 -0.88
CA PHE A 320 -24.65 -10.16 -2.13
C PHE A 320 -24.41 -11.34 -3.07
N LYS A 321 -25.46 -12.13 -3.30
CA LYS A 321 -25.48 -13.33 -4.15
C LYS A 321 -24.38 -14.35 -3.80
N ASN A 322 -23.89 -14.34 -2.57
CA ASN A 322 -22.73 -15.12 -2.13
C ASN A 322 -21.48 -14.90 -3.02
N SER A 323 -21.37 -13.74 -3.67
CA SER A 323 -20.26 -13.40 -4.57
C SER A 323 -18.98 -13.15 -3.78
N ARG A 324 -17.84 -13.61 -4.33
CA ARG A 324 -16.53 -13.33 -3.75
C ARG A 324 -16.20 -11.83 -3.75
N GLU A 325 -16.70 -11.09 -4.73
CA GLU A 325 -16.46 -9.66 -4.92
C GLU A 325 -17.04 -8.77 -3.81
N PHE A 326 -18.03 -9.28 -3.05
CA PHE A 326 -18.75 -8.50 -2.03
C PHE A 326 -18.61 -9.07 -0.62
N ARG A 327 -17.58 -9.89 -0.37
CA ARG A 327 -17.38 -10.53 0.94
C ARG A 327 -16.96 -9.53 2.01
N ALA A 328 -17.15 -9.91 3.26
CA ALA A 328 -16.85 -9.10 4.44
C ALA A 328 -15.46 -8.47 4.46
N TRP A 329 -14.44 -9.18 3.96
CA TRP A 329 -13.05 -8.69 3.98
C TRP A 329 -12.82 -7.49 3.04
N MET A 330 -13.71 -7.25 2.08
CA MET A 330 -13.70 -6.09 1.17
C MET A 330 -14.13 -4.77 1.84
N ALA A 331 -14.34 -4.78 3.15
CA ALA A 331 -14.56 -3.57 3.94
C ALA A 331 -13.41 -3.33 4.93
N PHE A 332 -12.34 -4.11 4.79
CA PHE A 332 -11.16 -4.12 5.66
C PHE A 332 -9.88 -4.35 4.85
N ASP A 333 -9.94 -4.21 3.53
CA ASP A 333 -8.83 -4.33 2.59
C ASP A 333 -8.17 -2.98 2.29
N ASP A 334 -8.66 -1.89 2.87
CA ASP A 334 -8.10 -0.54 2.68
C ASP A 334 -8.16 -0.09 1.21
N ASP A 335 -9.17 -0.59 0.47
CA ASP A 335 -9.47 -0.28 -0.92
C ASP A 335 -10.90 0.26 -1.04
N SER A 336 -11.03 1.58 -1.14
CA SER A 336 -12.35 2.23 -1.25
C SER A 336 -13.10 1.96 -2.56
N ASP A 337 -12.50 1.26 -3.54
CA ASP A 337 -13.17 0.81 -4.77
C ASP A 337 -13.84 -0.57 -4.61
N THR A 338 -13.41 -1.37 -3.61
CA THR A 338 -14.09 -2.60 -3.21
C THR A 338 -15.14 -2.29 -2.14
N ARG A 339 -15.95 -3.29 -1.80
CA ARG A 339 -16.98 -3.16 -0.76
C ARG A 339 -17.51 -4.50 -0.32
N TRP A 340 -17.87 -4.59 0.95
CA TRP A 340 -18.88 -5.55 1.39
C TRP A 340 -20.26 -5.06 0.95
N ALA A 341 -21.09 -5.96 0.43
CA ALA A 341 -22.47 -5.66 0.05
C ALA A 341 -23.40 -6.79 0.47
N THR A 342 -24.63 -6.44 0.82
CA THR A 342 -25.72 -7.40 1.08
C THR A 342 -26.66 -7.54 -0.11
N ASP A 343 -27.49 -8.58 -0.10
CA ASP A 343 -28.59 -8.76 -1.04
C ASP A 343 -29.60 -7.59 -0.98
N ALA A 344 -30.21 -7.29 -2.12
CA ALA A 344 -31.27 -6.30 -2.19
C ALA A 344 -32.43 -6.68 -1.25
N GLY A 345 -33.03 -5.68 -0.59
CA GLY A 345 -34.07 -5.86 0.42
C GLY A 345 -33.54 -6.29 1.80
N THR A 346 -32.22 -6.37 2.01
CA THR A 346 -31.65 -6.63 3.34
C THR A 346 -31.75 -5.36 4.18
N HIS A 347 -32.60 -5.35 5.20
CA HIS A 347 -32.81 -4.18 6.08
C HIS A 347 -32.03 -4.25 7.39
N GLU A 348 -31.47 -5.41 7.73
CA GLU A 348 -30.67 -5.67 8.94
C GLU A 348 -29.50 -6.59 8.58
N ALA A 349 -28.29 -6.26 9.06
CA ALA A 349 -27.09 -7.05 8.80
C ALA A 349 -25.99 -6.75 9.81
N TRP A 350 -25.00 -7.63 9.91
CA TRP A 350 -23.77 -7.35 10.65
C TRP A 350 -22.52 -7.65 9.81
N LEU A 351 -21.48 -6.87 10.06
CA LEU A 351 -20.13 -7.00 9.50
C LEU A 351 -19.14 -6.98 10.67
N GLU A 352 -18.39 -8.07 10.86
CA GLU A 352 -17.47 -8.25 11.98
C GLU A 352 -16.02 -8.44 11.52
N VAL A 353 -15.09 -8.11 12.40
CA VAL A 353 -13.65 -8.35 12.27
C VAL A 353 -13.05 -8.93 13.55
N ASP A 354 -12.14 -9.91 13.40
CA ASP A 354 -11.28 -10.44 14.45
C ASP A 354 -9.87 -9.85 14.32
N LEU A 355 -9.52 -8.97 15.27
CA LEU A 355 -8.24 -8.26 15.30
C LEU A 355 -7.04 -9.18 15.59
N GLY A 356 -7.30 -10.44 15.98
CA GLY A 356 -6.33 -11.47 16.31
C GLY A 356 -6.01 -11.49 17.81
N GLU A 357 -5.83 -10.32 18.40
CA GLU A 357 -5.58 -10.09 19.83
C GLU A 357 -6.38 -8.88 20.33
N PRO A 358 -6.57 -8.72 21.66
CA PRO A 358 -7.24 -7.54 22.19
C PRO A 358 -6.49 -6.24 21.83
N GLN A 359 -7.18 -5.32 21.16
CA GLN A 359 -6.68 -4.00 20.80
C GLN A 359 -7.56 -2.92 21.43
N THR A 360 -6.95 -1.80 21.83
CA THR A 360 -7.69 -0.62 22.30
C THR A 360 -8.06 0.27 21.11
N ILE A 361 -9.33 0.63 21.01
CA ILE A 361 -9.93 1.38 19.91
C ILE A 361 -10.60 2.61 20.51
N GLY A 362 -10.47 3.78 19.89
CA GLY A 362 -11.17 5.00 20.32
C GLY A 362 -11.89 5.75 19.20
N ALA A 363 -11.76 5.30 17.96
CA ALA A 363 -12.53 5.84 16.85
C ALA A 363 -12.79 4.79 15.77
N ALA A 364 -13.77 5.07 14.91
CA ALA A 364 -14.04 4.31 13.69
C ALA A 364 -14.35 5.25 12.53
N VAL A 365 -13.98 4.83 11.32
CA VAL A 365 -14.37 5.47 10.05
C VAL A 365 -15.14 4.43 9.24
N ILE A 366 -16.33 4.78 8.80
CA ILE A 366 -17.23 3.86 8.08
C ILE A 366 -17.70 4.54 6.80
N MET A 367 -17.44 3.94 5.65
CA MET A 367 -17.76 4.52 4.34
C MET A 367 -18.86 3.71 3.65
N GLU A 368 -20.00 4.35 3.39
CA GLU A 368 -21.14 3.70 2.73
C GLU A 368 -21.12 3.97 1.22
N ALA A 369 -21.13 2.91 0.41
CA ALA A 369 -21.02 3.03 -1.05
C ALA A 369 -22.21 3.73 -1.70
N PHE A 370 -23.40 3.54 -1.13
CA PHE A 370 -24.68 4.01 -1.66
C PHE A 370 -25.48 4.70 -0.56
N ALA A 371 -24.90 5.74 0.04
CA ALA A 371 -25.56 6.47 1.10
C ALA A 371 -26.80 7.24 0.62
N PRO A 372 -27.80 7.48 1.49
CA PRO A 372 -27.91 6.98 2.87
C PRO A 372 -28.77 5.70 2.88
N ARG A 373 -28.14 4.52 2.96
CA ARG A 373 -28.91 3.27 3.09
C ARG A 373 -29.13 2.89 4.54
N VAL A 374 -28.06 2.84 5.32
CA VAL A 374 -28.11 2.63 6.78
C VAL A 374 -28.85 3.79 7.46
N GLN A 375 -29.83 3.45 8.29
CA GLN A 375 -30.70 4.38 9.03
C GLN A 375 -30.53 4.27 10.55
N ALA A 376 -30.03 3.14 11.04
CA ALA A 376 -29.62 2.95 12.42
C ALA A 376 -28.55 1.85 12.50
N TYR A 377 -27.53 2.06 13.34
CA TYR A 377 -26.47 1.10 13.55
C TYR A 377 -25.89 1.16 14.97
N GLU A 378 -25.19 0.10 15.34
CA GLU A 378 -24.39 0.00 16.55
C GLU A 378 -22.98 -0.49 16.19
N LEU A 379 -22.00 -0.01 16.95
CA LEU A 379 -20.69 -0.65 17.04
C LEU A 379 -20.65 -1.47 18.32
N GLN A 380 -20.28 -2.74 18.18
CA GLN A 380 -20.31 -3.70 19.26
C GLN A 380 -18.98 -4.43 19.40
N ARG A 381 -18.62 -4.79 20.64
CA ARG A 381 -17.49 -5.65 20.95
C ARG A 381 -17.96 -6.99 21.48
N GLU A 382 -17.16 -8.03 21.30
CA GLU A 382 -17.40 -9.32 21.95
C GLU A 382 -16.77 -9.34 23.35
N VAL A 383 -17.56 -9.67 24.37
CA VAL A 383 -17.15 -9.94 25.75
C VAL A 383 -17.76 -11.26 26.17
N ASP A 384 -16.94 -12.25 26.52
CA ASP A 384 -17.36 -13.57 26.97
C ASP A 384 -18.39 -14.26 26.04
N GLY A 385 -18.19 -14.12 24.72
CA GLY A 385 -19.06 -14.69 23.69
C GLY A 385 -20.39 -13.94 23.48
N LYS A 386 -20.58 -12.77 24.12
CA LYS A 386 -21.74 -11.91 23.96
C LYS A 386 -21.34 -10.59 23.32
N TRP A 387 -22.25 -10.00 22.53
CA TRP A 387 -22.02 -8.71 21.91
C TRP A 387 -22.55 -7.58 22.79
N GLU A 388 -21.69 -6.63 23.11
CA GLU A 388 -22.01 -5.42 23.86
C GLU A 388 -21.86 -4.19 22.97
N THR A 389 -22.90 -3.34 22.94
CA THR A 389 -22.85 -2.04 22.25
C THR A 389 -21.97 -1.05 23.00
N PHE A 390 -21.04 -0.42 22.30
CA PHE A 390 -20.23 0.68 22.83
C PHE A 390 -20.44 2.01 22.12
N HIS A 391 -21.09 1.99 20.95
CA HIS A 391 -21.47 3.20 20.22
C HIS A 391 -22.72 2.93 19.38
N GLY A 392 -23.61 3.92 19.23
CA GLY A 392 -24.80 3.83 18.39
C GLY A 392 -24.98 5.09 17.57
N GLY A 393 -25.54 4.94 16.36
CA GLY A 393 -25.77 6.05 15.43
C GLY A 393 -26.97 5.80 14.52
N THR A 394 -27.35 6.83 13.76
CA THR A 394 -28.47 6.77 12.81
C THR A 394 -27.96 6.50 11.39
N THR A 395 -27.78 7.54 10.59
CA THR A 395 -27.29 7.46 9.22
C THR A 395 -25.77 7.52 9.17
N LEU A 396 -25.13 6.70 8.34
CA LEU A 396 -23.67 6.79 8.09
C LEU A 396 -23.30 7.92 7.12
N GLY A 397 -24.18 8.28 6.19
CA GLY A 397 -23.79 9.15 5.07
C GLY A 397 -22.73 8.47 4.19
N SER A 398 -22.12 9.19 3.26
CA SER A 398 -21.03 8.64 2.44
C SER A 398 -19.81 8.27 3.28
N GLU A 399 -19.62 8.94 4.42
CA GLU A 399 -18.57 8.66 5.40
C GLU A 399 -19.03 9.11 6.79
N ALA A 400 -18.94 8.21 7.77
CA ALA A 400 -19.13 8.49 9.18
C ALA A 400 -17.79 8.37 9.91
N ARG A 401 -17.39 9.44 10.62
CA ARG A 401 -16.28 9.41 11.58
C ARG A 401 -16.85 9.52 12.98
N VAL A 402 -16.63 8.49 13.78
CA VAL A 402 -17.15 8.43 15.15
C VAL A 402 -16.01 8.20 16.13
N SER A 403 -16.02 8.96 17.21
CA SER A 403 -15.14 8.76 18.36
C SER A 403 -15.96 8.31 19.56
N PHE A 404 -15.36 7.49 20.41
CA PHE A 404 -16.01 6.93 21.60
C PHE A 404 -14.98 6.75 22.71
N PRO A 405 -15.40 6.64 23.98
CA PRO A 405 -14.49 6.28 25.07
C PRO A 405 -13.69 5.02 24.70
N PRO A 406 -12.37 4.96 24.95
CA PRO A 406 -11.55 3.84 24.55
C PRO A 406 -12.11 2.49 25.00
N VAL A 407 -12.23 1.57 24.04
CA VAL A 407 -12.72 0.20 24.25
C VAL A 407 -11.62 -0.78 23.86
N THR A 408 -11.30 -1.71 24.76
CA THR A 408 -10.43 -2.85 24.41
C THR A 408 -11.29 -4.03 23.97
N ALA A 409 -10.99 -4.57 22.79
CA ALA A 409 -11.71 -5.71 22.21
C ALA A 409 -10.82 -6.49 21.24
N ARG A 410 -11.04 -7.81 21.14
CA ARG A 410 -10.47 -8.64 20.07
C ARG A 410 -11.37 -8.68 18.84
N LYS A 411 -12.69 -8.82 19.04
CA LYS A 411 -13.67 -8.79 17.95
C LYS A 411 -14.56 -7.57 18.05
N VAL A 412 -14.82 -6.97 16.90
CA VAL A 412 -15.66 -5.78 16.76
C VAL A 412 -16.58 -5.98 15.57
N ARG A 413 -17.83 -5.49 15.66
CA ARG A 413 -18.75 -5.50 14.54
C ARG A 413 -19.53 -4.21 14.39
N LEU A 414 -19.83 -3.88 13.13
CA LEU A 414 -20.87 -2.96 12.73
C LEU A 414 -22.18 -3.77 12.65
N HIS A 415 -23.15 -3.42 13.47
CA HIS A 415 -24.48 -4.01 13.50
C HIS A 415 -25.48 -3.01 12.93
N VAL A 416 -25.93 -3.22 11.69
CA VAL A 416 -26.95 -2.41 11.05
C VAL A 416 -28.31 -2.88 11.55
N LEU A 417 -28.95 -2.02 12.35
CA LEU A 417 -30.28 -2.25 12.94
C LEU A 417 -31.42 -1.91 11.98
N LYS A 418 -31.16 -1.01 11.03
CA LYS A 418 -32.15 -0.57 10.05
C LYS A 418 -31.46 -0.01 8.82
N ALA A 419 -31.91 -0.41 7.64
CA ALA A 419 -31.53 0.18 6.36
C ALA A 419 -32.74 0.27 5.42
N ASN A 420 -32.76 1.23 4.50
CA ASN A 420 -33.81 1.36 3.50
C ASN A 420 -33.59 0.48 2.25
N GLU A 421 -32.38 -0.05 2.10
CA GLU A 421 -31.94 -1.02 1.09
C GLU A 421 -30.74 -1.80 1.66
N GLY A 422 -30.20 -2.78 0.93
CA GLY A 422 -29.04 -3.57 1.31
C GLY A 422 -27.83 -2.71 1.67
N PRO A 423 -27.36 -2.74 2.94
CA PRO A 423 -26.14 -2.05 3.36
C PRO A 423 -24.96 -2.40 2.47
N THR A 424 -24.17 -1.39 2.13
CA THR A 424 -23.00 -1.57 1.27
C THR A 424 -21.88 -0.69 1.81
N ILE A 425 -20.85 -1.31 2.35
CA ILE A 425 -19.77 -0.64 3.08
C ILE A 425 -18.47 -0.83 2.31
N ARG A 426 -17.88 0.29 1.88
CA ARG A 426 -16.55 0.32 1.25
C ARG A 426 -15.46 0.08 2.27
N GLU A 427 -15.55 0.74 3.42
CA GLU A 427 -14.54 0.66 4.46
C GLU A 427 -15.17 0.70 5.85
N PHE A 428 -14.63 -0.12 6.75
CA PHE A 428 -14.90 -0.09 8.19
C PHE A 428 -13.57 -0.10 8.95
N GLN A 429 -13.02 1.09 9.13
CA GLN A 429 -11.75 1.28 9.79
C GLN A 429 -11.90 1.43 11.30
N LEU A 430 -11.03 0.78 12.08
CA LEU A 430 -10.94 0.91 13.53
C LEU A 430 -9.63 1.59 13.89
N LEU A 431 -9.69 2.67 14.66
CA LEU A 431 -8.53 3.49 15.00
C LEU A 431 -8.28 3.42 16.50
N GLY A 432 -7.00 3.33 16.90
CA GLY A 432 -6.62 3.43 18.30
C GLY A 432 -7.03 4.77 18.93
N PRO A 433 -7.07 4.90 20.27
CA PRO A 433 -7.47 6.12 20.95
C PRO A 433 -6.69 7.34 20.48
N LEU A 434 -7.40 8.46 20.28
CA LEU A 434 -6.80 9.78 20.27
C LEU A 434 -6.33 10.03 21.71
N GLY A 435 -5.02 10.07 21.94
CA GLY A 435 -4.48 10.13 23.30
C GLY A 435 -4.79 11.47 23.98
N PRO A 436 -5.07 11.50 25.31
CA PRO A 436 -4.86 12.68 26.12
C PRO A 436 -3.37 12.91 26.40
N HIS A 437 -2.97 14.18 26.50
CA HIS A 437 -1.71 14.66 27.09
C HIS A 437 -1.34 13.87 28.35
N ASN A 438 -0.08 13.44 28.44
CA ASN A 438 0.55 13.20 29.73
C ASN A 438 1.74 14.14 29.85
N GLY A 439 1.52 15.24 30.56
CA GLY A 439 2.59 15.97 31.20
C GLY A 439 3.18 15.12 32.31
N SER A 440 4.48 14.87 32.20
CA SER A 440 5.43 14.66 33.29
C SER A 440 6.83 14.84 32.73
#